data_AF-A0A257LVL6-F1
#
_entry.id   AF-A0A257LVL6-F1
#
_cell.length_a   1.000
_cell.length_b   1.000
_cell.length_c   1.000
_cell.angle_alpha   90.00
_cell.angle_beta   90.00
_cell.angle_gamma   90.00
#
_symmetry.space_group_name_H-M   'P 1'
#
loop_
_entity.id
_entity.type
_entity.pdbx_description
1 polymer ?
#
loop_
_entity_poly.entity_id
_entity_poly.type
_entity_poly.pdbx_seq_one_letter_code
_entity_poly.pdbx_strand_id
1 'polypeptide(L)'
;MPIHFSTDPSPALDQLGGKGAALARLGALGFEVPPWFAVTGDDELDPLAIAEAVATLGAARFAVRSSARSEDGAEHSFAGQFSTFLEVPAQEIQSRILDVRASARHESVETYCRERGLPQPAPPTVLVQRMIDPVCAGVAFSADPVTGQRGIAVVSTVRGTGDQLVSGEVDGETWRVDRHDVATIPDNAWWTSAEAVEVARLARRCEDACGRPQDIEWAIDRDGRLWLLQSRPITTLSALPDQDDPLQLWDNSNIAESYGGVTTPLTFSFARRIYD
;
A
#
# COMPACT_ATOMS: atom_id res chain seq x y z
N MET A 1 2.44 -14.84 -23.24
CA MET A 1 1.34 -13.88 -23.09
C MET A 1 1.56 -13.14 -21.80
N PRO A 2 1.48 -11.80 -21.77
CA PRO A 2 1.83 -11.00 -20.59
C PRO A 2 0.67 -10.95 -19.57
N ILE A 3 -0.07 -12.04 -19.38
CA ILE A 3 -1.12 -12.16 -18.38
C ILE A 3 -0.61 -13.12 -17.29
N HIS A 4 -0.58 -12.66 -16.05
CA HIS A 4 -0.14 -13.42 -14.89
C HIS A 4 -1.26 -13.47 -13.87
N PHE A 5 -1.64 -14.66 -13.41
CA PHE A 5 -2.73 -14.83 -12.44
C PHE A 5 -2.20 -14.86 -11.00
N SER A 6 -3.08 -14.49 -10.07
CA SER A 6 -2.82 -14.60 -8.63
C SER A 6 -2.51 -16.03 -8.16
N THR A 7 -2.92 -17.03 -8.95
CA THR A 7 -2.71 -18.46 -8.69
C THR A 7 -1.49 -19.04 -9.39
N ASP A 8 -0.73 -18.24 -10.14
CA ASP A 8 0.49 -18.73 -10.79
C ASP A 8 1.49 -19.21 -9.73
N PRO A 9 2.11 -20.40 -9.89
CA PRO A 9 2.96 -20.99 -8.86
C PRO A 9 4.30 -20.28 -8.66
N SER A 10 4.75 -19.50 -9.64
CA SER A 10 5.99 -18.70 -9.57
C SER A 10 5.83 -17.43 -10.40
N PRO A 11 5.08 -16.43 -9.92
CA PRO A 11 4.88 -15.19 -10.66
C PRO A 11 6.21 -14.44 -10.76
N ALA A 12 6.49 -13.87 -11.94
CA ALA A 12 7.64 -13.00 -12.14
C ALA A 12 7.42 -11.67 -11.40
N LEU A 13 7.69 -11.66 -10.09
CA LEU A 13 7.37 -10.54 -9.18
C LEU A 13 7.97 -9.21 -9.62
N ASP A 14 9.11 -9.25 -10.29
CA ASP A 14 9.78 -8.07 -10.85
C ASP A 14 9.01 -7.42 -12.02
N GLN A 15 8.14 -8.19 -12.67
CA GLN A 15 7.28 -7.74 -13.77
C GLN A 15 5.92 -7.24 -13.29
N LEU A 16 5.50 -7.58 -12.07
CA LEU A 16 4.17 -7.25 -11.56
C LEU A 16 4.02 -5.82 -11.01
N GLY A 17 5.13 -5.08 -10.88
CA GLY A 17 5.15 -3.80 -10.15
C GLY A 17 4.95 -3.96 -8.64
N GLY A 18 4.92 -2.83 -7.91
CA GLY A 18 4.89 -2.82 -6.45
C GLY A 18 3.67 -3.51 -5.83
N LYS A 19 2.47 -3.03 -6.17
CA LYS A 19 1.19 -3.59 -5.67
C LYS A 19 1.01 -5.06 -6.07
N GLY A 20 1.28 -5.38 -7.33
CA GLY A 20 1.11 -6.74 -7.86
C GLY A 20 2.05 -7.73 -7.17
N ALA A 21 3.31 -7.34 -6.96
CA ALA A 21 4.27 -8.14 -6.22
C ALA A 21 3.87 -8.32 -4.75
N ALA A 22 3.35 -7.28 -4.10
CA ALA A 22 2.87 -7.35 -2.72
C ALA A 22 1.69 -8.33 -2.59
N LEU A 23 0.68 -8.22 -3.45
CA LEU A 23 -0.48 -9.11 -3.45
C LEU A 23 -0.11 -10.56 -3.77
N ALA A 24 0.81 -10.80 -4.70
CA ALA A 24 1.30 -12.14 -5.01
C ALA A 24 2.01 -12.78 -3.81
N ARG A 25 2.90 -12.04 -3.13
CA ARG A 25 3.61 -12.54 -1.93
C ARG A 25 2.64 -12.83 -0.79
N LEU A 26 1.72 -11.92 -0.49
CA LEU A 26 0.76 -12.08 0.60
C LEU A 26 -0.23 -13.21 0.29
N GLY A 27 -0.71 -13.33 -0.95
CA GLY A 27 -1.54 -14.47 -1.36
C GLY A 27 -0.82 -15.82 -1.17
N ALA A 28 0.47 -15.91 -1.55
CA ALA A 28 1.28 -17.12 -1.34
C ALA A 28 1.50 -17.47 0.14
N LEU A 29 1.42 -16.48 1.04
CA LEU A 29 1.48 -16.67 2.49
C LEU A 29 0.12 -16.99 3.13
N GLY A 30 -0.94 -17.18 2.32
CA GLY A 30 -2.27 -17.58 2.78
C GLY A 30 -3.15 -16.42 3.22
N PHE A 31 -2.83 -15.18 2.84
CA PHE A 31 -3.72 -14.05 3.04
C PHE A 31 -4.92 -14.13 2.10
N GLU A 32 -6.05 -13.66 2.59
CA GLU A 32 -7.30 -13.63 1.83
C GLU A 32 -7.32 -12.46 0.86
N VAL A 33 -6.81 -12.69 -0.35
CA VAL A 33 -6.73 -11.70 -1.42
C VAL A 33 -7.77 -12.04 -2.50
N PRO A 34 -8.59 -11.08 -2.97
CA PRO A 34 -9.50 -11.34 -4.07
C PRO A 34 -8.74 -11.78 -5.32
N PRO A 35 -9.22 -12.79 -6.09
CA PRO A 35 -8.58 -13.24 -7.32
C PRO A 35 -8.29 -12.08 -8.28
N TRP A 36 -7.11 -12.12 -8.90
CA TRP A 36 -6.66 -11.07 -9.81
C TRP A 36 -5.77 -11.65 -10.91
N PHE A 37 -5.62 -10.88 -11.99
CA PHE A 37 -4.55 -11.06 -12.96
C PHE A 37 -3.85 -9.73 -13.25
N ALA A 38 -2.59 -9.80 -13.64
CA ALA A 38 -1.79 -8.67 -14.07
C ALA A 38 -1.55 -8.73 -15.56
N VAL A 39 -1.63 -7.57 -16.22
CA VAL A 39 -1.22 -7.38 -17.61
C VAL A 39 0.08 -6.61 -17.62
N THR A 40 1.17 -7.27 -17.98
CA THR A 40 2.53 -6.72 -17.98
C THR A 40 2.90 -6.17 -19.36
N GLY A 41 3.96 -5.36 -19.42
CA GLY A 41 4.48 -4.78 -20.66
C GLY A 41 3.52 -3.84 -21.39
N ASP A 42 3.91 -3.48 -22.61
CA ASP A 42 3.20 -2.53 -23.49
C ASP A 42 2.67 -3.18 -24.77
N ASP A 43 2.75 -4.51 -24.86
CA ASP A 43 2.35 -5.25 -26.05
C ASP A 43 0.86 -5.05 -26.34
N GLU A 44 0.51 -5.27 -27.61
CA GLU A 44 -0.87 -5.24 -28.09
C GLU A 44 -1.74 -6.22 -27.29
N LEU A 45 -2.89 -5.75 -26.83
CA LEU A 45 -3.82 -6.54 -26.03
C LEU A 45 -4.63 -7.45 -26.95
N ASP A 46 -4.47 -8.77 -26.80
CA ASP A 46 -5.39 -9.73 -27.40
C ASP A 46 -6.75 -9.68 -26.69
N PRO A 47 -7.84 -9.25 -27.35
CA PRO A 47 -9.16 -9.13 -26.74
C PRO A 47 -9.70 -10.46 -26.22
N LEU A 48 -9.39 -11.57 -26.91
CA LEU A 48 -9.90 -12.88 -26.53
C LEU A 48 -9.25 -13.36 -25.23
N ALA A 49 -7.93 -13.22 -25.15
CA ALA A 49 -7.16 -13.51 -23.95
C ALA A 49 -7.64 -12.73 -22.71
N ILE A 50 -7.93 -11.43 -22.88
CA ILE A 50 -8.44 -10.60 -21.78
C ILE A 50 -9.85 -11.06 -21.37
N ALA A 51 -10.72 -11.35 -22.32
CA ALA A 51 -12.06 -11.85 -22.02
C ALA A 51 -12.02 -13.20 -21.27
N GLU A 52 -11.13 -14.12 -21.66
CA GLU A 52 -10.91 -15.40 -20.96
C GLU A 52 -10.37 -15.21 -19.54
N ALA A 53 -9.42 -14.29 -19.36
CA ALA A 53 -8.87 -13.97 -18.04
C ALA A 53 -9.93 -13.35 -17.11
N VAL A 54 -10.75 -12.43 -17.63
CA VAL A 54 -11.88 -11.82 -16.91
C VAL A 54 -12.92 -12.88 -16.53
N ALA A 55 -13.26 -13.78 -17.46
CA ALA A 55 -14.19 -14.87 -17.19
C ALA A 55 -13.68 -15.82 -16.09
N THR A 56 -12.36 -16.07 -16.06
CA THR A 56 -11.71 -16.92 -15.04
C THR A 56 -11.85 -16.34 -13.62
N LEU A 57 -11.87 -15.02 -13.46
CA LEU A 57 -12.09 -14.38 -12.16
C LEU A 57 -13.53 -14.52 -11.64
N GLY A 58 -14.50 -14.84 -12.52
CA GLY A 58 -15.86 -15.22 -12.14
C GLY A 58 -16.67 -14.12 -11.44
N ALA A 59 -16.47 -12.85 -11.81
CA ALA A 59 -17.11 -11.71 -11.15
C ALA A 59 -17.85 -10.79 -12.13
N ALA A 60 -18.81 -10.01 -11.62
CA ALA A 60 -19.58 -9.05 -12.42
C ALA A 60 -18.82 -7.72 -12.61
N ARG A 61 -18.01 -7.33 -11.63
CA ARG A 61 -17.28 -6.06 -11.60
C ARG A 61 -15.85 -6.27 -11.13
N PHE A 62 -14.99 -5.35 -11.53
CA PHE A 62 -13.54 -5.44 -11.31
C PHE A 62 -12.97 -4.09 -10.87
N ALA A 63 -11.88 -4.15 -10.12
CA ALA A 63 -10.98 -3.02 -9.92
C ALA A 63 -9.83 -3.13 -10.93
N VAL A 64 -9.57 -2.04 -11.66
CA VAL A 64 -8.47 -1.93 -12.62
C VAL A 64 -7.48 -0.90 -12.08
N ARG A 65 -6.33 -1.38 -11.59
CA ARG A 65 -5.35 -0.60 -10.83
C ARG A 65 -4.00 -0.60 -11.52
N SER A 66 -3.32 0.53 -11.51
CA SER A 66 -1.90 0.60 -11.87
C SER A 66 -1.04 -0.08 -10.79
N SER A 67 0.03 -0.74 -11.23
CA SER A 67 1.09 -1.29 -10.40
C SER A 67 2.43 -0.95 -11.03
N ALA A 68 2.99 0.21 -10.68
CA ALA A 68 4.29 0.62 -11.19
C ALA A 68 5.43 0.08 -10.30
N ARG A 69 6.61 -0.16 -10.90
CA ARG A 69 7.82 -0.60 -10.18
C ARG A 69 8.34 0.45 -9.20
N SER A 70 8.12 1.72 -9.51
CA SER A 70 8.53 2.90 -8.73
C SER A 70 7.38 3.54 -7.95
N GLU A 71 6.26 2.82 -7.74
CA GLU A 71 5.17 3.35 -6.93
C GLU A 71 5.49 3.30 -5.43
N ASP A 72 6.27 2.31 -4.99
CA ASP A 72 6.58 2.07 -3.57
C ASP A 72 8.04 2.40 -3.18
N GLY A 73 8.77 3.11 -4.06
CA GLY A 73 10.17 3.47 -3.84
C GLY A 73 10.37 4.52 -2.74
N ALA A 74 11.40 4.35 -1.91
CA ALA A 74 11.70 5.24 -0.77
C ALA A 74 12.19 6.65 -1.17
N GLU A 75 12.74 6.83 -2.38
CA GLU A 75 13.30 8.12 -2.82
C GLU A 75 12.40 8.87 -3.81
N HIS A 76 11.65 8.16 -4.66
CA HIS A 76 10.74 8.73 -5.66
C HIS A 76 9.55 7.80 -5.91
N SER A 77 8.40 8.12 -5.33
CA SER A 77 7.16 7.37 -5.47
C SER A 77 6.20 8.09 -6.41
N PHE A 78 5.71 7.40 -7.44
CA PHE A 78 4.59 7.85 -8.28
C PHE A 78 3.22 7.60 -7.62
N ALA A 79 3.17 7.42 -6.30
CA ALA A 79 1.94 7.10 -5.58
C ALA A 79 0.83 8.10 -5.92
N GLY A 80 -0.33 7.55 -6.28
CA GLY A 80 -1.53 8.32 -6.62
C GLY A 80 -1.47 9.08 -7.96
N GLN A 81 -0.41 8.93 -8.76
CA GLN A 81 -0.29 9.64 -10.04
C GLN A 81 -0.92 8.88 -11.22
N PHE A 82 -1.01 7.55 -11.11
CA PHE A 82 -1.59 6.71 -12.14
C PHE A 82 -3.08 6.46 -11.88
N SER A 83 -3.85 6.33 -12.96
CA SER A 83 -5.29 6.10 -12.88
C SER A 83 -5.63 4.78 -12.19
N THR A 84 -6.74 4.78 -11.45
CA THR A 84 -7.40 3.59 -10.88
C THR A 84 -8.89 3.69 -11.17
N PHE A 85 -9.51 2.57 -11.53
CA PHE A 85 -10.93 2.48 -11.82
C PHE A 85 -11.56 1.36 -10.99
N LEU A 86 -12.65 1.66 -10.27
CA LEU A 86 -13.43 0.69 -9.51
C LEU A 86 -14.78 0.42 -10.19
N GLU A 87 -15.48 -0.64 -9.75
CA GLU A 87 -16.80 -1.02 -10.26
C GLU A 87 -16.86 -1.24 -11.79
N VAL A 88 -15.73 -1.61 -12.42
CA VAL A 88 -15.61 -1.72 -13.89
C VAL A 88 -16.35 -2.98 -14.39
N PRO A 89 -17.30 -2.86 -15.33
CA PRO A 89 -17.95 -4.02 -15.96
C PRO A 89 -16.96 -4.83 -16.83
N ALA A 90 -17.19 -6.13 -16.96
CA ALA A 90 -16.35 -7.03 -17.76
C ALA A 90 -16.08 -6.53 -19.20
N GLN A 91 -17.07 -5.89 -19.82
CA GLN A 91 -16.97 -5.41 -21.21
C GLN A 91 -16.05 -4.19 -21.37
N GLU A 92 -15.76 -3.46 -20.29
CA GLU A 92 -14.92 -2.26 -20.29
C GLU A 92 -13.47 -2.56 -19.89
N ILE A 93 -13.14 -3.79 -19.48
CA ILE A 93 -11.81 -4.09 -18.90
C ILE A 93 -10.68 -3.77 -19.87
N GLN A 94 -10.83 -4.13 -21.15
CA GLN A 94 -9.80 -3.85 -22.14
C GLN A 94 -9.56 -2.35 -22.31
N SER A 95 -10.62 -1.53 -22.39
CA SER A 95 -10.47 -0.08 -22.51
C SER A 95 -9.86 0.53 -21.25
N ARG A 96 -10.26 0.05 -20.06
CA ARG A 96 -9.67 0.53 -18.80
C ARG A 96 -8.20 0.16 -18.63
N ILE A 97 -7.76 -1.00 -19.14
CA ILE A 97 -6.33 -1.34 -19.18
C ILE A 97 -5.55 -0.32 -20.01
N LEU A 98 -6.09 0.07 -21.18
CA LEU A 98 -5.48 1.08 -22.03
C LEU A 98 -5.47 2.47 -21.37
N ASP A 99 -6.57 2.86 -20.70
CA ASP A 99 -6.65 4.11 -19.94
C ASP A 99 -5.58 4.17 -18.82
N VAL A 100 -5.40 3.07 -18.08
CA VAL A 100 -4.36 2.98 -17.03
C VAL A 100 -2.96 3.06 -17.64
N ARG A 101 -2.69 2.37 -18.74
CA ARG A 101 -1.39 2.46 -19.44
C ARG A 101 -1.12 3.88 -19.93
N ALA A 102 -2.13 4.55 -20.49
CA ALA A 102 -2.02 5.93 -20.96
C ALA A 102 -1.75 6.94 -19.84
N SER A 103 -2.12 6.63 -18.60
CA SER A 103 -1.91 7.52 -17.45
C SER A 103 -0.44 7.85 -17.17
N ALA A 104 0.51 7.05 -17.65
CA ALA A 104 1.94 7.38 -17.62
C ALA A 104 2.33 8.64 -18.40
N ARG A 105 1.43 9.14 -19.27
CA ARG A 105 1.60 10.36 -20.05
C ARG A 105 0.63 11.47 -19.64
N HIS A 106 -0.01 11.35 -18.47
CA HIS A 106 -0.78 12.45 -17.92
C HIS A 106 0.13 13.64 -17.59
N GLU A 107 -0.40 14.86 -17.74
CA GLU A 107 0.32 16.10 -17.46
C GLU A 107 0.86 16.16 -16.02
N SER A 108 0.14 15.56 -15.06
CA SER A 108 0.58 15.44 -13.66
C SER A 108 1.86 14.61 -13.52
N VAL A 109 1.94 13.47 -14.21
CA VAL A 109 3.13 12.59 -14.24
C VAL A 109 4.29 13.29 -14.93
N GLU A 110 4.05 13.95 -16.06
CA GLU A 110 5.09 14.67 -16.79
C GLU A 110 5.66 15.85 -15.98
N THR A 111 4.79 16.59 -15.30
CA THR A 111 5.20 17.71 -14.44
C THR A 111 6.00 17.21 -13.24
N TYR A 112 5.55 16.14 -12.58
CA TYR A 112 6.30 15.50 -11.50
C TYR A 112 7.69 15.05 -11.95
N CYS A 113 7.79 14.39 -13.11
CA CYS A 113 9.07 13.95 -13.66
C CYS A 113 10.00 15.15 -13.93
N ARG A 114 9.45 16.22 -14.51
CA ARG A 114 10.20 17.44 -14.83
C ARG A 114 10.74 18.13 -13.57
N GLU A 115 9.91 18.27 -12.53
CA GLU A 115 10.30 18.89 -11.26
C GLU A 115 11.35 18.08 -10.50
N ARG A 116 11.31 16.76 -10.62
CA ARG A 116 12.25 15.83 -9.95
C ARG A 116 13.46 15.45 -10.82
N GLY A 117 13.53 15.90 -12.07
CA GLY A 117 14.58 15.52 -13.01
C GLY A 117 14.57 14.04 -13.37
N LEU A 118 13.40 13.38 -13.32
CA LEU A 118 13.21 11.97 -13.61
C LEU A 118 12.87 11.77 -15.10
N PRO A 119 13.27 10.63 -15.71
CA PRO A 119 12.80 10.27 -17.04
C PRO A 119 11.29 9.97 -17.03
N GLN A 120 10.65 10.08 -18.20
CA GLN A 120 9.26 9.68 -18.35
C GLN A 120 9.11 8.18 -18.05
N PRO A 121 8.14 7.77 -17.21
CA PRO A 121 7.99 6.37 -16.85
C PRO A 121 7.48 5.56 -18.04
N ALA A 122 7.87 4.28 -18.10
CA ALA A 122 7.19 3.30 -18.92
C ALA A 122 5.74 3.13 -18.41
N PRO A 123 4.79 2.72 -19.27
CA PRO A 123 3.44 2.40 -18.83
C PRO A 123 3.46 1.35 -17.70
N PRO A 124 2.59 1.53 -16.69
CA PRO A 124 2.57 0.62 -15.55
C PRO A 124 2.01 -0.74 -15.94
N THR A 125 2.38 -1.76 -15.16
CA THR A 125 1.61 -3.02 -15.15
C THR A 125 0.21 -2.73 -14.66
N VAL A 126 -0.79 -3.38 -15.25
CA VAL A 126 -2.19 -3.18 -14.87
C VAL A 126 -2.71 -4.42 -14.15
N LEU A 127 -3.19 -4.23 -12.93
CA LEU A 127 -3.88 -5.25 -12.15
C LEU A 127 -5.37 -5.18 -12.42
N VAL A 128 -5.97 -6.31 -12.77
CA VAL A 128 -7.42 -6.50 -12.81
C VAL A 128 -7.78 -7.46 -11.70
N GLN A 129 -8.48 -6.94 -10.70
CA GLN A 129 -8.86 -7.68 -9.49
C GLN A 129 -10.38 -7.79 -9.41
N ARG A 130 -10.86 -8.94 -8.95
CA ARG A 130 -12.29 -9.10 -8.63
C ARG A 130 -12.73 -8.02 -7.64
N MET A 131 -13.79 -7.29 -7.97
CA MET A 131 -14.40 -6.34 -7.04
C MET A 131 -15.16 -7.11 -5.95
N ILE A 132 -14.93 -6.73 -4.70
CA ILE A 132 -15.71 -7.21 -3.56
C ILE A 132 -16.96 -6.33 -3.42
N ASP A 133 -18.07 -6.91 -2.99
CA ASP A 133 -19.32 -6.20 -2.62
C ASP A 133 -19.36 -6.05 -1.09
N PRO A 134 -18.69 -5.01 -0.53
CA PRO A 134 -18.50 -4.89 0.91
C PRO A 134 -19.75 -4.40 1.64
N VAL A 135 -19.93 -4.89 2.87
CA VAL A 135 -20.78 -4.21 3.87
C VAL A 135 -20.03 -3.01 4.46
N CYS A 136 -18.72 -3.15 4.61
CA CYS A 136 -17.80 -2.09 5.02
C CYS A 136 -16.40 -2.35 4.47
N ALA A 137 -15.64 -1.28 4.36
CA ALA A 137 -14.27 -1.30 3.89
C ALA A 137 -13.51 -0.13 4.52
N GLY A 138 -12.20 -0.15 4.36
CA GLY A 138 -11.39 0.98 4.77
C GLY A 138 -9.90 0.74 4.66
N VAL A 139 -9.16 1.47 5.47
CA VAL A 139 -7.70 1.41 5.54
C VAL A 139 -7.26 1.03 6.94
N ALA A 140 -6.12 0.37 7.05
CA ALA A 140 -5.50 0.11 8.34
C ALA A 140 -3.98 0.24 8.26
N PHE A 141 -3.42 0.94 9.22
CA PHE A 141 -1.99 1.07 9.42
C PHE A 141 -1.56 0.16 10.56
N SER A 142 -0.52 -0.64 10.35
CA SER A 142 0.00 -1.52 11.40
C SER A 142 0.76 -0.77 12.51
N ALA A 143 1.11 0.50 12.25
CA ALA A 143 1.68 1.47 13.18
C ALA A 143 1.01 2.84 12.99
N ASP A 144 0.99 3.69 14.01
CA ASP A 144 0.34 5.01 13.93
C ASP A 144 1.13 5.94 13.00
N PRO A 145 0.57 6.31 11.82
CA PRO A 145 1.28 7.07 10.81
C PRO A 145 1.47 8.55 11.20
N VAL A 146 0.75 9.03 12.22
CA VAL A 146 0.80 10.42 12.70
C VAL A 146 1.77 10.56 13.86
N THR A 147 1.65 9.71 14.88
CA THR A 147 2.48 9.81 16.09
C THR A 147 3.80 9.06 15.97
N GLY A 148 3.86 8.06 15.08
CA GLY A 148 5.00 7.16 14.97
C GLY A 148 5.01 6.02 15.98
N GLN A 149 3.96 5.79 16.76
CA GLN A 149 3.90 4.65 17.69
C GLN A 149 3.76 3.33 16.93
N ARG A 150 4.78 2.45 16.98
CA ARG A 150 4.78 1.14 16.31
C ARG A 150 4.00 0.08 17.10
N GLY A 151 3.58 0.40 18.31
CA GLY A 151 2.72 -0.40 19.16
C GLY A 151 1.22 -0.24 18.88
N ILE A 152 0.83 0.79 18.12
CA ILE A 152 -0.57 1.14 17.87
C ILE A 152 -0.90 0.94 16.40
N ALA A 153 -1.80 0.00 16.11
CA ALA A 153 -2.45 -0.07 14.81
C ALA A 153 -3.60 0.93 14.74
N VAL A 154 -3.77 1.59 13.60
CA VAL A 154 -4.86 2.54 13.36
C VAL A 154 -5.77 1.96 12.28
N VAL A 155 -7.05 1.77 12.59
CA VAL A 155 -8.03 1.19 11.67
C VAL A 155 -9.10 2.22 11.38
N SER A 156 -9.30 2.58 10.12
CA SER A 156 -10.36 3.48 9.68
C SER A 156 -11.36 2.72 8.81
N THR A 157 -12.66 2.88 9.11
CA THR A 157 -13.75 2.12 8.47
C THR A 157 -14.88 3.02 8.00
N VAL A 158 -15.48 2.65 6.86
CA VAL A 158 -16.69 3.26 6.28
C VAL A 158 -17.68 2.19 5.84
N ARG A 159 -18.95 2.57 5.70
CA ARG A 159 -19.99 1.69 5.14
C ARG A 159 -19.86 1.61 3.62
N GLY A 160 -20.06 0.42 3.06
CA GLY A 160 -19.94 0.20 1.62
C GLY A 160 -18.49 0.22 1.13
N THR A 161 -18.25 0.79 -0.04
CA THR A 161 -16.93 0.79 -0.70
C THR A 161 -15.97 1.82 -0.11
N GLY A 162 -14.70 1.44 0.07
CA GLY A 162 -13.69 2.25 0.76
C GLY A 162 -13.07 3.39 -0.07
N ASP A 163 -13.50 3.59 -1.32
CA ASP A 163 -12.93 4.61 -2.23
C ASP A 163 -13.03 6.02 -1.63
N GLN A 164 -14.18 6.33 -1.04
CA GLN A 164 -14.46 7.63 -0.41
C GLN A 164 -13.61 7.90 0.84
N LEU A 165 -13.06 6.86 1.47
CA LEU A 165 -12.13 7.01 2.59
C LEU A 165 -10.70 7.27 2.10
N VAL A 166 -10.30 6.60 1.02
CA VAL A 166 -8.97 6.78 0.41
C VAL A 166 -8.85 8.16 -0.24
N SER A 167 -9.94 8.69 -0.80
CA SER A 167 -10.00 10.05 -1.37
C SER A 167 -10.10 11.16 -0.31
N GLY A 168 -10.36 10.81 0.96
CA GLY A 168 -10.55 11.77 2.06
C GLY A 168 -11.89 12.52 2.01
N GLU A 169 -12.87 12.01 1.26
CA GLU A 169 -14.20 12.64 1.09
C GLU A 169 -15.15 12.38 2.27
N VAL A 170 -14.89 11.33 3.07
CA VAL A 170 -15.73 10.94 4.22
C VAL A 170 -14.89 10.76 5.47
N ASP A 171 -15.35 11.35 6.58
CA ASP A 171 -14.83 11.10 7.92
C ASP A 171 -15.30 9.72 8.41
N GLY A 172 -14.49 8.69 8.15
CA GLY A 172 -14.71 7.34 8.66
C GLY A 172 -14.54 7.22 10.18
N GLU A 173 -15.02 6.12 10.72
CA GLU A 173 -14.78 5.76 12.13
C GLU A 173 -13.33 5.29 12.28
N THR A 174 -12.56 5.87 13.22
CA THR A 174 -11.13 5.56 13.39
C THR A 174 -10.85 4.97 14.77
N TRP A 175 -10.36 3.75 14.78
CA TRP A 175 -9.97 2.97 15.96
C TRP A 175 -8.46 2.97 16.13
N ARG A 176 -8.01 2.91 17.40
CA ARG A 176 -6.62 2.66 17.75
C ARG A 176 -6.55 1.37 18.55
N VAL A 177 -5.71 0.44 18.13
CA VAL A 177 -5.60 -0.90 18.74
C VAL A 177 -4.15 -1.18 19.10
N ASP A 178 -3.87 -1.37 20.38
CA ASP A 178 -2.53 -1.68 20.86
C ASP A 178 -2.10 -3.14 20.56
N ARG A 179 -0.89 -3.52 20.98
CA ARG A 179 -0.35 -4.88 20.82
C ARG A 179 -1.02 -5.94 21.70
N HIS A 180 -1.77 -5.53 22.72
CA HIS A 180 -2.53 -6.41 23.60
C HIS A 180 -4.00 -6.54 23.14
N ASP A 181 -4.30 -6.06 21.94
CA ASP A 181 -5.64 -6.03 21.34
C ASP A 181 -6.65 -5.21 22.16
N VAL A 182 -6.18 -4.18 22.86
CA VAL A 182 -7.03 -3.18 23.53
C VAL A 182 -7.34 -2.07 22.53
N ALA A 183 -8.62 -1.90 22.22
CA ALA A 183 -9.10 -0.90 21.27
C ALA A 183 -9.68 0.33 21.97
N THR A 184 -9.25 1.52 21.54
CA THR A 184 -9.87 2.80 21.92
C THR A 184 -11.12 3.01 21.08
N ILE A 185 -12.27 3.09 21.75
CA ILE A 185 -13.59 3.25 21.12
C ILE A 185 -13.78 4.71 20.68
N PRO A 186 -14.09 4.99 19.40
CA PRO A 186 -14.40 6.33 18.93
C PRO A 186 -15.84 6.76 19.32
N ASP A 187 -16.08 8.07 19.40
CA ASP A 187 -17.37 8.62 19.83
C ASP A 187 -18.53 8.28 18.86
N ASN A 188 -18.23 8.10 17.58
CA ASN A 188 -19.19 7.77 16.51
C ASN A 188 -19.27 6.26 16.22
N ALA A 189 -18.89 5.42 17.19
CA ALA A 189 -18.72 3.99 16.95
C ALA A 189 -20.00 3.26 16.53
N TRP A 190 -19.96 2.63 15.35
CA TRP A 190 -20.95 1.63 14.92
C TRP A 190 -20.32 0.24 14.76
N TRP A 191 -18.99 0.15 14.86
CA TRP A 191 -18.24 -1.10 15.02
C TRP A 191 -18.06 -1.49 16.50
N THR A 192 -17.67 -2.74 16.70
CA THR A 192 -17.24 -3.30 17.96
C THR A 192 -15.70 -3.32 18.04
N SER A 193 -15.17 -3.31 19.26
CA SER A 193 -13.73 -3.49 19.48
C SER A 193 -13.19 -4.79 18.86
N ALA A 194 -14.01 -5.84 18.78
CA ALA A 194 -13.61 -7.12 18.20
C ALA A 194 -13.35 -7.01 16.69
N GLU A 195 -14.21 -6.30 15.95
CA GLU A 195 -14.03 -6.04 14.51
C GLU A 195 -12.77 -5.20 14.25
N ALA A 196 -12.57 -4.14 15.04
CA ALA A 196 -11.36 -3.32 14.94
C ALA A 196 -10.07 -4.12 15.21
N VAL A 197 -10.10 -5.00 16.22
CA VAL A 197 -8.99 -5.90 16.55
C VAL A 197 -8.71 -6.90 15.42
N GLU A 198 -9.74 -7.43 14.77
CA GLU A 198 -9.56 -8.38 13.66
C GLU A 198 -8.80 -7.74 12.49
N VAL A 199 -9.17 -6.52 12.11
CA VAL A 199 -8.46 -5.76 11.07
C VAL A 199 -7.06 -5.34 11.52
N ALA A 200 -6.89 -4.90 12.77
CA ALA A 200 -5.57 -4.58 13.31
C ALA A 200 -4.62 -5.78 13.27
N ARG A 201 -5.13 -6.99 13.58
CA ARG A 201 -4.36 -8.24 13.43
C ARG A 201 -4.05 -8.56 11.98
N LEU A 202 -4.94 -8.29 11.03
CA LEU A 202 -4.62 -8.41 9.60
C LEU A 202 -3.46 -7.49 9.20
N ALA A 203 -3.49 -6.22 9.59
CA ALA A 203 -2.43 -5.25 9.30
C ALA A 203 -1.08 -5.68 9.91
N ARG A 204 -1.08 -6.13 11.17
CA ARG A 204 0.12 -6.65 11.84
C ARG A 204 0.68 -7.91 11.17
N ARG A 205 -0.17 -8.85 10.76
CA ARG A 205 0.29 -10.02 9.97
C ARG A 205 0.94 -9.60 8.64
N CYS A 206 0.40 -8.57 7.98
CA CYS A 206 1.03 -8.02 6.76
C CYS A 206 2.40 -7.42 7.08
N GLU A 207 2.53 -6.69 8.19
CA GLU A 207 3.82 -6.19 8.69
C GLU A 207 4.83 -7.31 8.97
N ASP A 208 4.42 -8.37 9.66
CA ASP A 208 5.28 -9.53 9.94
C ASP A 208 5.77 -10.18 8.63
N ALA A 209 4.87 -10.32 7.66
CA ALA A 209 5.18 -10.89 6.34
C ALA A 209 6.12 -9.99 5.50
N CYS A 210 6.00 -8.67 5.62
CA CYS A 210 6.77 -7.69 4.86
C CYS A 210 8.05 -7.21 5.58
N GLY A 211 8.19 -7.52 6.88
CA GLY A 211 9.29 -7.10 7.74
C GLY A 211 9.35 -5.59 8.01
N ARG A 212 8.24 -4.86 7.81
CA ARG A 212 8.14 -3.41 8.02
C ARG A 212 6.67 -2.98 8.14
N PRO A 213 6.37 -1.86 8.81
CA PRO A 213 4.99 -1.38 8.97
C PRO A 213 4.26 -1.24 7.64
N GLN A 214 3.00 -1.67 7.61
CA GLN A 214 2.15 -1.68 6.42
C GLN A 214 0.94 -0.77 6.56
N ASP A 215 0.59 -0.11 5.46
CA ASP A 215 -0.70 0.51 5.18
C ASP A 215 -1.46 -0.43 4.24
N ILE A 216 -2.60 -0.93 4.71
CA ILE A 216 -3.42 -1.91 4.00
C ILE A 216 -4.80 -1.34 3.67
N GLU A 217 -5.31 -1.67 2.48
CA GLU A 217 -6.72 -1.54 2.15
C GLU A 217 -7.43 -2.87 2.39
N TRP A 218 -8.60 -2.83 3.01
CA TRP A 218 -9.34 -4.03 3.38
C TRP A 218 -10.85 -3.84 3.15
N ALA A 219 -11.57 -4.96 3.05
CA ALA A 219 -13.02 -4.99 2.93
C ALA A 219 -13.62 -6.21 3.62
N ILE A 220 -14.80 -6.07 4.20
CA ILE A 220 -15.62 -7.18 4.70
C ILE A 220 -16.81 -7.34 3.77
N ASP A 221 -16.96 -8.53 3.18
CA ASP A 221 -18.10 -8.84 2.30
C ASP A 221 -19.37 -9.17 3.09
N ARG A 222 -20.48 -9.39 2.37
CA ARG A 222 -21.78 -9.71 2.98
C ARG A 222 -21.82 -11.03 3.74
N ASP A 223 -20.87 -11.93 3.47
CA ASP A 223 -20.73 -13.20 4.19
C ASP A 223 -19.84 -13.07 5.43
N GLY A 224 -19.34 -11.85 5.71
CA GLY A 224 -18.48 -11.56 6.86
C GLY A 224 -17.01 -11.89 6.63
N ARG A 225 -16.58 -12.16 5.39
CA ARG A 225 -15.19 -12.48 5.09
C ARG A 225 -14.36 -11.20 4.95
N LEU A 226 -13.27 -11.14 5.71
CA LEU A 226 -12.27 -10.07 5.64
C LEU A 226 -11.27 -10.33 4.49
N TRP A 227 -11.24 -9.41 3.54
CA TRP A 227 -10.37 -9.41 2.37
C TRP A 227 -9.27 -8.36 2.49
N LEU A 228 -8.05 -8.73 2.12
CA LEU A 228 -6.94 -7.82 1.88
C LEU A 228 -6.97 -7.37 0.41
N LEU A 229 -7.20 -6.08 0.17
CA LEU A 229 -7.29 -5.50 -1.17
C LEU A 229 -5.95 -4.98 -1.67
N GLN A 230 -5.15 -4.41 -0.77
CA GLN A 230 -3.83 -3.83 -1.06
C GLN A 230 -2.97 -3.81 0.20
N SER A 231 -1.65 -3.86 0.05
CA SER A 231 -0.68 -3.62 1.12
C SER A 231 0.50 -2.84 0.57
N ARG A 232 0.92 -1.79 1.28
CA ARG A 232 2.10 -0.99 0.94
C ARG A 232 2.87 -0.60 2.20
N PRO A 233 4.19 -0.35 2.12
CA PRO A 233 4.95 0.09 3.28
C PRO A 233 4.56 1.51 3.72
N ILE A 234 4.53 1.76 5.04
CA ILE A 234 4.37 3.12 5.57
C ILE A 234 5.71 3.85 5.49
N THR A 235 5.86 4.75 4.51
CA THR A 235 7.13 5.44 4.23
C THR A 235 7.38 6.67 5.11
N THR A 236 6.34 7.25 5.71
CA THR A 236 6.46 8.44 6.59
C THR A 236 7.13 8.15 7.92
N LEU A 237 7.12 6.87 8.34
CA LEU A 237 7.56 6.46 9.66
C LEU A 237 9.07 6.56 9.88
N SER A 238 9.89 6.43 8.84
CA SER A 238 11.36 6.49 8.98
C SER A 238 11.87 7.86 9.42
N ALA A 239 11.06 8.91 9.25
CA ALA A 239 11.38 10.26 9.72
C ALA A 239 10.93 10.51 11.18
N LEU A 240 10.13 9.61 11.76
CA LEU A 240 9.61 9.74 13.11
C LEU A 240 10.37 8.80 14.06
N PRO A 241 10.79 9.28 15.24
CA PRO A 241 11.35 8.41 16.26
C PRO A 241 10.31 7.35 16.64
N ASP A 242 10.76 6.11 16.81
CA ASP A 242 9.90 5.06 17.37
C ASP A 242 9.79 5.31 18.88
N GLN A 243 8.58 5.63 19.33
CA GLN A 243 8.31 5.93 20.74
C GLN A 243 8.34 4.68 21.63
N ASP A 244 8.24 3.50 21.02
CA ASP A 244 8.32 2.21 21.73
C ASP A 244 9.75 1.67 21.81
N ASP A 245 10.68 2.25 21.05
CA ASP A 245 12.12 1.96 21.18
C ASP A 245 12.60 2.52 22.53
N PRO A 246 13.48 1.82 23.28
CA PRO A 246 14.01 2.36 24.51
C PRO A 246 14.58 3.74 24.23
N LEU A 247 14.24 4.74 25.05
CA LEU A 247 14.75 6.10 24.89
C LEU A 247 16.28 6.08 24.75
N GLN A 248 16.75 6.17 23.51
CA GLN A 248 18.17 6.28 23.21
C GLN A 248 18.46 7.76 23.02
N LEU A 249 18.80 8.43 24.12
CA LEU A 249 19.20 9.83 24.08
C LEU A 249 20.60 9.90 23.46
N TRP A 250 20.64 10.25 22.17
CA TRP A 250 21.87 10.63 21.49
C TRP A 250 22.18 12.08 21.85
N ASP A 251 23.07 12.28 22.81
CA ASP A 251 23.60 13.61 23.12
C ASP A 251 25.00 13.79 22.51
N ASN A 252 25.31 15.03 22.14
CA ASN A 252 26.63 15.41 21.67
C ASN A 252 27.35 16.29 22.71
N SER A 253 26.94 16.27 23.98
CA SER A 253 27.40 17.24 25.00
C SER A 253 28.93 17.24 25.10
N ASN A 254 29.55 16.05 25.08
CA ASN A 254 31.01 15.91 25.10
C ASN A 254 31.69 16.42 23.80
N ILE A 255 31.05 16.22 22.65
CA ILE A 255 31.56 16.69 21.35
C ILE A 255 31.37 18.20 21.19
N ALA A 256 30.25 18.76 21.61
CA ALA A 256 29.96 20.19 21.52
C ALA A 256 30.81 21.01 22.50
N GLU A 257 31.15 20.46 23.68
CA GLU A 257 32.11 21.05 24.61
C GLU A 257 33.53 21.08 24.01
N SER A 258 33.94 20.01 23.33
CA SER A 258 35.29 19.89 22.74
C SER A 258 35.42 20.60 21.38
N TYR A 259 34.33 20.66 20.60
CA TYR A 259 34.28 21.16 19.22
C TYR A 259 33.07 22.10 19.03
N GLY A 260 33.12 23.28 19.66
CA GLY A 260 32.07 24.29 19.51
C GLY A 260 31.91 24.79 18.07
N GLY A 261 30.80 24.43 17.41
CA GLY A 261 30.48 24.85 16.05
C GLY A 261 29.66 23.80 15.26
N VAL A 262 29.45 24.04 13.97
CA VAL A 262 28.79 23.06 13.09
C VAL A 262 29.73 21.88 12.87
N THR A 263 29.34 20.69 13.36
CA THR A 263 30.09 19.46 13.16
C THR A 263 29.90 18.98 11.72
N THR A 264 30.99 18.91 10.96
CA THR A 264 30.98 18.42 9.57
C THR A 264 31.24 16.90 9.52
N PRO A 265 30.94 16.21 8.41
CA PRO A 265 31.25 14.78 8.26
C PRO A 265 32.73 14.43 8.52
N LEU A 266 33.66 15.34 8.23
CA LEU A 266 35.09 15.17 8.51
C LEU A 266 35.37 15.22 10.02
N THR A 267 34.76 16.15 10.73
CA THR A 267 34.85 16.26 12.20
C THR A 267 34.35 14.97 12.86
N PHE A 268 33.23 14.43 12.40
CA PHE A 268 32.66 13.19 12.91
C PHE A 268 33.58 11.98 12.66
N SER A 269 34.15 11.89 11.45
CA SER A 269 35.10 10.83 11.10
C SER A 269 36.36 10.84 11.97
N PHE A 270 36.84 12.02 12.33
CA PHE A 270 38.01 12.19 13.20
C PHE A 270 37.70 11.88 14.66
N ALA A 271 36.56 12.36 15.18
CA ALA A 271 36.10 12.05 16.53
C ALA A 271 35.90 10.55 16.74
N ARG A 272 35.23 9.86 15.81
CA ARG A 272 35.03 8.41 15.88
C ARG A 272 36.36 7.65 16.00
N ARG A 273 37.39 8.06 15.24
CA ARG A 273 38.72 7.44 15.30
C ARG A 273 39.45 7.64 16.63
N ILE A 274 39.18 8.73 17.36
CA ILE A 274 39.83 9.04 18.64
C ILE A 274 39.14 8.36 19.82
N TYR A 275 37.82 8.16 19.71
CA TYR A 275 36.99 7.62 20.79
C TYR A 275 36.68 6.12 20.66
N ASP A 276 37.02 5.47 19.53
CA ASP A 276 37.10 4.01 19.36
C ASP A 276 38.44 3.45 19.89
#